data_AF-D9WJ38-F1
#
_entry.id   AF-D9WJ38-F1
#
_cell.length_a   1.000
_cell.length_b   1.000
_cell.length_c   1.000
_cell.angle_alpha   90.00
_cell.angle_beta   90.00
_cell.angle_gamma   90.00
#
_symmetry.space_group_name_H-M   'P 1'
#
loop_
_entity.id
_entity.type
_entity.pdbx_description
1 polymer ?
#
loop_
_entity_poly.entity_id
_entity_poly.type
_entity_poly.pdbx_seq_one_letter_code
_entity_poly.pdbx_strand_id
1 'polypeptide(L)'
;MRYAGVRADTVSARSGALTLRTGTEAEEGKPALVLSGGDTPNLVFGLYQGSGTVAPLMTVAANGNLTIEGSFSGRMPAGSTLVASGTATDGMLLPLPSGITPEQVADGRVVIHVQLTPRTPPLPDTTLYSPVEATVDADRRVRCRVRLYDPLANPATVVDQPGAVDFLVVATVAPTNGGG
;
A
#
# COMPACT_ATOMS: atom_id res chain seq x y z
N MET A 1 34.83 -12.45 24.77
CA MET A 1 33.90 -11.66 25.60
C MET A 1 32.50 -11.79 25.02
N ARG A 2 31.46 -11.92 25.84
CA ARG A 2 30.08 -12.23 25.39
C ARG A 2 29.14 -11.01 25.33
N TYR A 3 29.51 -9.91 25.97
CA TYR A 3 28.64 -8.74 26.13
C TYR A 3 29.39 -7.45 25.76
N ALA A 4 28.68 -6.54 25.10
CA ALA A 4 29.11 -5.16 24.84
C ALA A 4 28.04 -4.23 25.42
N GLY A 5 28.46 -3.13 26.06
CA GLY A 5 27.56 -2.17 26.67
C GLY A 5 28.28 -0.86 26.99
N VAL A 6 27.51 0.21 27.13
CA VAL A 6 28.00 1.54 27.46
C VAL A 6 27.18 2.06 28.64
N ARG A 7 27.85 2.48 29.72
CA ARG A 7 27.22 3.19 30.85
C ARG A 7 27.66 4.65 30.76
N ALA A 8 26.86 5.47 30.12
CA ALA A 8 27.12 6.89 29.93
C ALA A 8 25.81 7.67 29.83
N ASP A 9 25.81 8.93 30.27
CA ASP A 9 24.69 9.84 30.07
C ASP A 9 24.61 10.33 28.62
N THR A 10 25.74 10.38 27.92
CA THR A 10 25.83 10.83 26.53
C THR A 10 26.91 10.05 25.77
N VAL A 11 26.57 9.62 24.56
CA VAL A 11 27.50 9.02 23.60
C VAL A 11 27.54 9.90 22.37
N SER A 12 28.68 10.56 22.13
CA SER A 12 28.85 11.50 21.02
C SER A 12 30.15 11.21 20.28
N ALA A 13 30.12 11.32 18.96
CA ALA A 13 31.30 11.19 18.11
C ALA A 13 31.71 12.57 17.57
N ARG A 14 32.97 12.97 17.80
CA ARG A 14 33.51 14.25 17.30
C ARG A 14 33.58 14.31 15.77
N SER A 15 33.58 13.17 15.11
CA SER A 15 33.54 13.03 13.65
C SER A 15 32.19 13.41 13.03
N GLY A 16 31.15 13.67 13.84
CA GLY A 16 29.80 13.91 13.37
C GLY A 16 29.01 12.65 13.00
N ALA A 17 29.60 11.46 13.20
CA ALA A 17 28.93 10.18 12.96
C ALA A 17 29.29 9.13 14.01
N LEU A 18 28.29 8.47 14.59
CA LEU A 18 28.41 7.35 15.52
C LEU A 18 28.08 6.04 14.80
N THR A 19 29.00 5.08 14.83
CA THR A 19 28.82 3.76 14.21
C THR A 19 28.79 2.66 15.25
N LEU A 20 27.75 1.83 15.23
CA LEU A 20 27.55 0.65 16.06
C LEU A 20 27.69 -0.62 15.19
N ARG A 21 28.48 -1.58 15.66
CA ARG A 21 28.77 -2.86 14.99
C ARG A 21 28.67 -4.01 15.99
N THR A 22 28.33 -5.21 15.51
CA THR A 22 28.30 -6.43 16.33
C THR A 22 29.67 -7.11 16.40
N GLY A 23 30.51 -6.97 15.37
CA GLY A 23 31.89 -7.44 15.34
C GLY A 23 32.87 -6.39 15.85
N THR A 24 33.99 -6.84 16.42
CA THR A 24 35.09 -5.95 16.85
C THR A 24 35.78 -5.29 15.65
N GLU A 25 35.93 -6.03 14.56
CA GLU A 25 36.54 -5.56 13.32
C GLU A 25 35.50 -5.11 12.29
N ALA A 26 35.95 -4.21 11.42
CA ALA A 26 35.13 -3.63 10.38
C ALA A 26 35.18 -4.57 9.18
N GLU A 27 34.18 -5.45 9.09
CA GLU A 27 34.12 -6.51 8.09
C GLU A 27 33.04 -6.21 7.05
N GLU A 28 33.40 -6.33 5.78
CA GLU A 28 32.46 -6.18 4.67
C GLU A 28 31.30 -7.19 4.77
N GLY A 29 30.09 -6.74 4.43
CA GLY A 29 28.88 -7.55 4.48
C GLY A 29 28.31 -7.76 5.89
N LYS A 30 28.96 -7.25 6.94
CA LYS A 30 28.41 -7.30 8.31
C LYS A 30 27.49 -6.12 8.60
N PRO A 31 26.48 -6.29 9.46
CA PRO A 31 25.55 -5.23 9.78
C PRO A 31 26.21 -4.10 10.58
N ALA A 32 25.82 -2.87 10.26
CA ALA A 32 26.18 -1.67 11.01
C ALA A 32 24.99 -0.72 11.13
N LEU A 33 24.96 0.03 12.23
CA LEU A 33 24.05 1.14 12.45
C LEU A 33 24.87 2.43 12.54
N VAL A 34 24.53 3.44 11.76
CA VAL A 34 25.20 4.74 11.71
C VAL A 34 24.20 5.82 12.06
N LEU A 35 24.54 6.66 13.03
CA LEU A 35 23.84 7.92 13.32
C LEU A 35 24.75 9.06 12.88
N SER A 36 24.34 9.85 11.90
CA SER A 36 25.08 11.02 11.42
C SER A 36 24.35 12.31 11.78
N GLY A 37 25.12 13.33 12.18
CA GLY A 37 24.63 14.65 12.62
C GLY A 37 25.10 15.82 11.75
N GLY A 38 25.61 15.55 10.54
CA GLY A 38 26.03 16.59 9.59
C GLY A 38 24.86 17.35 8.95
N ASP A 39 25.09 18.01 7.81
CA ASP A 39 24.07 18.81 7.09
C ASP A 39 22.82 18.00 6.71
N THR A 40 22.96 16.68 6.56
CA THR A 40 21.89 15.72 6.27
C THR A 40 21.82 14.65 7.36
N PRO A 41 21.32 15.00 8.56
CA PRO A 41 21.31 14.05 9.67
C PRO A 41 20.43 12.85 9.32
N ASN A 42 20.94 11.66 9.62
CA ASN A 42 20.25 10.41 9.32
C ASN A 42 20.62 9.29 10.28
N LEU A 43 19.73 8.31 10.37
CA LEU A 43 20.01 7.01 10.97
C LEU A 43 19.95 5.96 9.86
N VAL A 44 21.04 5.23 9.68
CA VAL A 44 21.20 4.21 8.64
C VAL A 44 21.50 2.87 9.27
N PHE A 45 20.67 1.87 8.97
CA PHE A 45 21.02 0.47 9.17
C PHE A 45 21.36 -0.15 7.82
N GLY A 46 22.41 -0.95 7.76
CA GLY A 46 22.85 -1.52 6.49
C GLY A 46 24.05 -2.46 6.61
N LEU A 47 24.66 -2.77 5.48
CA LEU A 47 25.84 -3.63 5.40
C LEU A 47 27.11 -2.79 5.23
N TYR A 48 28.11 -3.06 6.05
CA TYR A 48 29.41 -2.41 5.94
C TYR A 48 30.08 -2.79 4.61
N GLN A 49 30.73 -1.82 3.96
CA GLN A 49 31.41 -1.98 2.68
C GLN A 49 32.92 -1.88 2.88
N GLY A 50 33.71 -2.52 2.01
CA GLY A 50 35.18 -2.40 2.03
C GLY A 50 35.71 -0.96 1.90
N SER A 51 34.89 -0.03 1.42
CA SER A 51 35.15 1.42 1.34
C SER A 51 35.06 2.17 2.67
N GLY A 52 34.62 1.51 3.75
CA GLY A 52 34.39 2.14 5.05
C GLY A 52 33.03 2.81 5.20
N THR A 53 32.15 2.65 4.22
CA THR A 53 30.76 3.15 4.21
C THR A 53 29.77 2.04 4.56
N VAL A 54 28.52 2.41 4.81
CA VAL A 54 27.42 1.45 5.04
C VAL A 54 26.45 1.55 3.88
N ALA A 55 26.23 0.43 3.18
CA ALA A 55 25.21 0.28 2.16
C ALA A 55 23.83 0.27 2.85
N PRO A 56 22.97 1.27 2.64
CA PRO A 56 21.74 1.43 3.42
C PRO A 56 20.71 0.38 3.06
N LEU A 57 20.23 -0.37 4.06
CA LEU A 57 19.04 -1.23 3.94
C LEU A 57 17.81 -0.58 4.59
N MET A 58 18.02 0.30 5.57
CA MET A 58 16.99 1.13 6.17
C MET A 58 17.57 2.50 6.50
N THR A 59 16.87 3.57 6.12
CA THR A 59 17.28 4.96 6.41
C THR A 59 16.13 5.74 7.02
N VAL A 60 16.38 6.41 8.13
CA VAL A 60 15.53 7.49 8.66
C VAL A 60 16.22 8.81 8.34
N ALA A 61 15.59 9.63 7.51
CA ALA A 61 16.10 10.94 7.12
C ALA A 61 15.63 12.05 8.09
N ALA A 62 16.32 13.19 8.08
CA ALA A 62 16.04 14.36 8.91
C ALA A 62 14.58 14.87 8.82
N ASN A 63 13.94 14.69 7.67
CA ASN A 63 12.56 15.10 7.43
C ASN A 63 11.52 14.06 7.89
N GLY A 64 11.95 12.98 8.53
CA GLY A 64 11.09 11.89 8.99
C GLY A 64 10.80 10.80 7.96
N ASN A 65 11.34 10.91 6.74
CA ASN A 65 11.16 9.86 5.74
C ASN A 65 11.90 8.58 6.15
N LEU A 66 11.20 7.44 5.98
CA LEU A 66 11.73 6.10 6.17
C LEU A 66 11.86 5.41 4.81
N THR A 67 13.07 5.03 4.43
CA THR A 67 13.35 4.22 3.24
C THR A 67 13.81 2.84 3.67
N ILE A 68 13.28 1.78 3.06
CA ILE A 68 13.63 0.38 3.34
C ILE A 68 13.90 -0.34 2.01
N GLU A 69 15.03 -1.00 1.92
CA GLU A 69 15.34 -1.95 0.85
C GLU A 69 14.90 -3.34 1.30
N GLY A 70 13.72 -3.77 0.84
CA GLY A 70 13.09 -5.03 1.21
C GLY A 70 11.63 -4.88 1.61
N SER A 71 11.15 -5.72 2.53
CA SER A 71 9.78 -5.70 3.06
C SER A 71 9.74 -5.16 4.49
N PHE A 72 8.67 -4.43 4.82
CA PHE A 72 8.39 -3.95 6.16
C PHE A 72 7.04 -4.50 6.64
N SER A 73 7.04 -5.15 7.81
CA SER A 73 5.82 -5.62 8.48
C SER A 73 5.54 -4.74 9.69
N GLY A 74 4.66 -3.75 9.53
CA GLY A 74 4.21 -2.86 10.61
C GLY A 74 2.71 -2.90 10.81
N ARG A 75 2.24 -2.62 12.03
CA ARG A 75 0.83 -2.29 12.28
C ARG A 75 0.57 -0.90 11.72
N MET A 76 -0.38 -0.81 10.79
CA MET A 76 -0.75 0.44 10.12
C MET A 76 -1.20 1.49 11.14
N PRO A 77 -0.78 2.76 11.00
CA PRO A 77 -1.26 3.83 11.85
C PRO A 77 -2.79 3.96 11.74
N ALA A 78 -3.45 4.12 12.89
CA ALA A 78 -4.83 4.57 12.95
C ALA A 78 -5.02 5.85 12.10
N GLY A 79 -6.10 5.91 11.30
CA GLY A 79 -6.35 7.04 10.40
C GLY A 79 -5.66 6.99 9.03
N SER A 80 -4.99 5.88 8.70
CA SER A 80 -4.51 5.64 7.33
C SER A 80 -5.65 5.30 6.38
N THR A 81 -5.56 5.80 5.14
CA THR A 81 -6.46 5.47 4.02
C THR A 81 -5.69 4.67 2.98
N LEU A 82 -6.19 3.49 2.63
CA LEU A 82 -5.58 2.63 1.62
C LEU A 82 -6.52 2.48 0.44
N VAL A 83 -5.95 2.41 -0.76
CA VAL A 83 -6.72 2.42 -2.00
C VAL A 83 -6.28 1.26 -2.88
N ALA A 84 -7.26 0.55 -3.44
CA ALA A 84 -7.09 -0.33 -4.58
C ALA A 84 -8.00 0.18 -5.71
N SER A 85 -7.46 0.26 -6.93
CA SER A 85 -8.23 0.65 -8.11
C SER A 85 -7.91 -0.25 -9.28
N GLY A 86 -8.84 -0.35 -10.22
CA GLY A 86 -8.63 -1.15 -11.42
C GLY A 86 -9.92 -1.35 -12.19
N THR A 87 -9.94 -2.41 -13.00
CA THR A 87 -11.12 -2.82 -13.76
C THR A 87 -11.64 -4.16 -13.24
N ALA A 88 -12.95 -4.35 -13.29
CA ALA A 88 -13.60 -5.60 -12.92
C ALA A 88 -14.80 -5.86 -13.85
N THR A 89 -15.06 -7.12 -14.16
CA THR A 89 -16.27 -7.54 -14.89
C THR A 89 -17.33 -8.04 -13.91
N ASP A 90 -18.56 -8.19 -14.40
CA ASP A 90 -19.65 -8.80 -13.64
C ASP A 90 -19.22 -10.11 -12.96
N GLY A 91 -19.60 -10.27 -11.68
CA GLY A 91 -19.28 -11.43 -10.85
C GLY A 91 -17.89 -11.45 -10.21
N MET A 92 -16.95 -10.58 -10.62
CA MET A 92 -15.61 -10.54 -10.04
C MET A 92 -15.64 -10.05 -8.59
N LEU A 93 -14.83 -10.67 -7.74
CA LEU A 93 -14.57 -10.22 -6.38
C LEU A 93 -13.62 -9.03 -6.42
N LEU A 94 -14.02 -7.89 -5.86
CA LEU A 94 -13.14 -6.73 -5.76
C LEU A 94 -11.99 -6.99 -4.77
N PRO A 95 -10.76 -6.58 -5.12
CA PRO A 95 -9.62 -6.78 -4.24
C PRO A 95 -9.69 -5.85 -3.03
N LEU A 96 -9.08 -6.29 -1.94
CA LEU A 96 -8.78 -5.42 -0.81
C LEU A 96 -7.51 -4.61 -1.10
N PRO A 97 -7.41 -3.37 -0.58
CA PRO A 97 -6.14 -2.66 -0.55
C PRO A 97 -5.05 -3.46 0.16
N SER A 98 -3.81 -3.30 -0.29
CA SER A 98 -2.67 -4.05 0.26
C SER A 98 -2.56 -3.85 1.78
N GLY A 99 -2.40 -4.97 2.51
CA GLY A 99 -2.31 -4.98 3.97
C GLY A 99 -3.64 -4.99 4.72
N ILE A 100 -4.78 -4.97 4.02
CA ILE A 100 -6.10 -5.22 4.61
C ILE A 100 -6.49 -6.69 4.43
N THR A 101 -6.93 -7.35 5.50
CA THR A 101 -7.41 -8.73 5.47
C THR A 101 -8.95 -8.81 5.50
N PRO A 102 -9.57 -9.88 4.97
CA PRO A 102 -11.01 -10.09 5.07
C PRO A 102 -11.52 -10.08 6.52
N GLU A 103 -10.75 -10.64 7.45
CA GLU A 103 -11.11 -10.72 8.88
C GLU A 103 -11.17 -9.32 9.50
N GLN A 104 -10.27 -8.40 9.13
CA GLN A 104 -10.34 -7.03 9.62
C GLN A 104 -11.61 -6.29 9.20
N VAL A 105 -12.12 -6.61 8.00
CA VAL A 105 -13.39 -6.07 7.51
C VAL A 105 -14.57 -6.73 8.20
N ALA A 106 -14.55 -8.07 8.33
CA ALA A 106 -15.60 -8.84 9.00
C ALA A 106 -15.75 -8.44 10.47
N ASP A 107 -14.64 -8.17 11.16
CA ASP A 107 -14.60 -7.73 12.55
C ASP A 107 -14.96 -6.23 12.73
N GLY A 108 -15.26 -5.51 11.64
CA GLY A 108 -15.58 -4.08 11.67
C GLY A 108 -14.39 -3.16 12.03
N ARG A 109 -13.16 -3.69 12.04
CA ARG A 109 -11.94 -2.91 12.32
C ARG A 109 -11.55 -1.99 11.16
N VAL A 110 -12.02 -2.31 9.96
CA VAL A 110 -11.78 -1.57 8.71
C VAL A 110 -13.11 -1.35 8.01
N VAL A 111 -13.40 -0.09 7.66
CA VAL A 111 -14.56 0.24 6.82
C VAL A 111 -14.11 0.32 5.37
N ILE A 112 -14.86 -0.33 4.48
CA ILE A 112 -14.63 -0.32 3.05
C ILE A 112 -15.67 0.57 2.36
N HIS A 113 -15.18 1.54 1.58
CA HIS A 113 -15.99 2.32 0.65
C HIS A 113 -15.66 1.87 -0.77
N VAL A 114 -16.69 1.67 -1.58
CA VAL A 114 -16.50 1.27 -2.98
C VAL A 114 -17.23 2.25 -3.90
N GLN A 115 -16.49 2.77 -4.86
CA GLN A 115 -17.04 3.51 -5.99
C GLN A 115 -16.86 2.69 -7.26
N LEU A 116 -17.94 2.52 -8.03
CA LEU A 116 -17.93 1.90 -9.34
C LEU A 116 -18.27 2.91 -10.43
N THR A 117 -17.58 2.82 -11.56
CA THR A 117 -17.88 3.59 -12.78
C THR A 117 -18.07 2.62 -13.94
N PRO A 118 -19.27 2.48 -14.52
CA PRO A 118 -19.51 1.62 -15.68
C PRO A 118 -18.62 2.00 -16.86
N ARG A 119 -18.03 0.99 -17.52
CA ARG A 119 -17.27 1.19 -18.74
C ARG A 119 -18.16 0.96 -19.95
N THR A 120 -18.15 1.93 -20.85
CA THR A 120 -18.73 1.77 -22.18
C THR A 120 -17.76 0.93 -23.03
N PRO A 121 -18.18 -0.26 -23.51
CA PRO A 121 -17.35 -1.04 -24.43
C PRO A 121 -17.24 -0.33 -25.79
N PRO A 122 -16.31 -0.73 -26.67
CA PRO A 122 -16.38 -0.35 -28.08
C PRO A 122 -17.71 -0.86 -28.67
N LEU A 123 -18.48 0.04 -29.29
CA LEU A 123 -19.79 -0.26 -29.87
C LEU A 123 -19.75 -0.06 -31.39
N PRO A 124 -20.49 -0.86 -32.17
CA PRO A 124 -20.82 -0.53 -33.55
C PRO A 124 -21.57 0.81 -33.65
N ASP A 125 -21.42 1.51 -34.77
CA ASP A 125 -21.91 2.89 -34.97
C ASP A 125 -23.40 3.11 -34.65
N THR A 126 -24.23 2.07 -34.74
CA THR A 126 -25.68 2.14 -34.52
C THR A 126 -26.11 1.67 -33.13
N THR A 127 -25.22 1.01 -32.38
CA THR A 127 -25.54 0.42 -31.08
C THR A 127 -25.44 1.46 -29.97
N LEU A 128 -26.53 1.63 -29.24
CA LEU A 128 -26.63 2.44 -28.03
C LEU A 128 -26.33 1.59 -26.79
N TYR A 129 -25.74 2.22 -25.78
CA TYR A 129 -25.36 1.60 -24.51
C TYR A 129 -25.98 2.33 -23.33
N SER A 130 -26.50 1.56 -22.38
CA SER A 130 -26.95 2.08 -21.08
C SER A 130 -26.54 1.11 -19.96
N PRO A 131 -25.90 1.58 -18.88
CA PRO A 131 -25.79 0.79 -17.66
C PRO A 131 -27.19 0.50 -17.10
N VAL A 132 -27.45 -0.75 -16.73
CA VAL A 132 -28.68 -1.19 -16.05
C VAL A 132 -28.41 -1.31 -14.56
N GLU A 133 -27.25 -1.88 -14.22
CA GLU A 133 -26.79 -2.07 -12.84
C GLU A 133 -25.28 -1.89 -12.79
N ALA A 134 -24.80 -1.26 -11.72
CA ALA A 134 -23.39 -1.18 -11.36
C ALA A 134 -23.27 -1.06 -9.85
N THR A 135 -23.39 -2.20 -9.17
CA THR A 135 -23.38 -2.28 -7.71
C THR A 135 -22.35 -3.30 -7.23
N VAL A 136 -22.15 -3.35 -5.92
CA VAL A 136 -21.31 -4.33 -5.24
C VAL A 136 -22.17 -4.99 -4.19
N ASP A 137 -22.14 -6.32 -4.10
CA ASP A 137 -22.89 -7.03 -3.08
C ASP A 137 -22.13 -7.17 -1.75
N ALA A 138 -22.77 -7.84 -0.78
CA ALA A 138 -22.22 -8.03 0.56
C ALA A 138 -20.88 -8.78 0.55
N ASP A 139 -20.62 -9.63 -0.44
CA ASP A 139 -19.38 -10.38 -0.59
C ASP A 139 -18.32 -9.61 -1.40
N ARG A 140 -18.60 -8.35 -1.74
CA ARG A 140 -17.80 -7.48 -2.62
C ARG A 140 -17.70 -7.96 -4.06
N ARG A 141 -18.67 -8.74 -4.53
CA ARG A 141 -18.75 -9.11 -5.94
C ARG A 141 -19.41 -8.00 -6.71
N VAL A 142 -18.81 -7.64 -7.84
CA VAL A 142 -19.38 -6.68 -8.77
C VAL A 142 -20.65 -7.27 -9.39
N ARG A 143 -21.71 -6.47 -9.41
CA ARG A 143 -22.89 -6.70 -10.25
C ARG A 143 -22.93 -5.58 -11.29
N CYS A 144 -22.62 -5.94 -12.52
CA CYS A 144 -22.62 -5.00 -13.63
C CYS A 144 -23.39 -5.58 -14.81
N ARG A 145 -24.54 -4.97 -15.10
CA ARG A 145 -25.34 -5.28 -16.28
C ARG A 145 -25.46 -4.06 -17.15
N VAL A 146 -25.31 -4.27 -18.44
CA VAL A 146 -25.43 -3.24 -19.46
C VAL A 146 -26.46 -3.66 -20.48
N ARG A 147 -27.20 -2.69 -21.00
CA ARG A 147 -28.16 -2.86 -22.06
C ARG A 147 -27.57 -2.32 -23.34
N LEU A 148 -27.54 -3.17 -24.36
CA LEU A 148 -27.26 -2.77 -25.73
C LEU A 148 -28.57 -2.70 -26.50
N TYR A 149 -28.72 -1.66 -27.30
CA TYR A 149 -29.89 -1.44 -28.13
C TYR A 149 -29.46 -0.96 -29.51
N ASP A 150 -29.86 -1.68 -30.56
CA ASP A 150 -29.70 -1.23 -31.95
C ASP A 150 -31.07 -0.84 -32.53
N PRO A 151 -31.36 0.46 -32.67
CA PRO A 151 -32.61 0.94 -33.26
C PRO A 151 -32.72 0.68 -34.77
N LEU A 152 -31.62 0.41 -35.46
CA LEU A 152 -31.57 0.21 -36.91
C LEU A 152 -31.59 -1.28 -37.31
N ALA A 153 -31.40 -2.19 -36.36
CA ALA A 153 -31.63 -3.60 -36.57
C ALA A 153 -33.11 -3.90 -36.88
N ASN A 154 -33.38 -4.88 -37.76
CA ASN A 154 -34.73 -5.34 -38.07
C ASN A 154 -34.84 -6.87 -37.89
N PRO A 155 -35.51 -7.37 -36.83
CA PRO A 155 -36.21 -6.59 -35.80
C PRO A 155 -35.25 -5.82 -34.88
N ALA A 156 -35.73 -4.75 -34.25
CA ALA A 156 -34.94 -4.00 -33.27
C ALA A 156 -34.50 -4.94 -32.15
N THR A 157 -33.24 -4.87 -31.75
CA THR A 157 -32.65 -5.78 -30.76
C THR A 157 -32.33 -5.02 -29.47
N VAL A 158 -32.78 -5.56 -28.35
CA VAL A 158 -32.41 -5.11 -27.00
C VAL A 158 -31.86 -6.32 -26.26
N VAL A 159 -30.61 -6.22 -25.81
CA VAL A 159 -29.94 -7.31 -25.11
C VAL A 159 -29.28 -6.78 -23.84
N ASP A 160 -29.60 -7.42 -22.72
CA ASP A 160 -28.90 -7.20 -21.46
C ASP A 160 -27.76 -8.22 -21.35
N GLN A 161 -26.56 -7.75 -21.03
CA GLN A 161 -25.38 -8.59 -20.92
C GLN A 161 -24.46 -8.14 -19.77
N PRO A 162 -23.54 -9.01 -19.32
CA PRO A 162 -22.49 -8.63 -18.37
C PRO A 162 -21.69 -7.41 -18.84
N GLY A 163 -21.47 -6.47 -17.93
CA GLY A 163 -20.65 -5.28 -18.16
C GLY A 163 -19.29 -5.33 -17.48
N ALA A 164 -18.57 -4.23 -17.61
CA ALA A 164 -17.33 -3.96 -16.89
C ALA A 164 -17.40 -2.61 -16.19
N VAL A 165 -16.66 -2.47 -15.09
CA VAL A 165 -16.55 -1.25 -14.30
C VAL A 165 -15.08 -0.91 -14.06
N ASP A 166 -14.78 0.38 -13.97
CA ASP A 166 -13.62 0.88 -13.24
C ASP A 166 -14.02 0.98 -11.75
N PHE A 167 -13.15 0.52 -10.85
CA PHE A 167 -13.44 0.52 -9.41
C PHE A 167 -12.41 1.32 -8.63
N LEU A 168 -12.87 1.87 -7.51
CA LEU A 168 -12.05 2.42 -6.43
C LEU A 168 -12.54 1.80 -5.12
N VAL A 169 -11.70 1.01 -4.47
CA VAL A 169 -11.91 0.45 -3.12
C VAL A 169 -11.05 1.22 -2.15
N VAL A 170 -11.67 1.87 -1.18
CA VAL A 170 -11.02 2.66 -0.14
C VAL A 170 -11.23 1.98 1.20
N ALA A 171 -10.14 1.63 1.88
CA ALA A 171 -10.17 1.11 3.24
C ALA A 171 -9.76 2.21 4.23
N THR A 172 -10.60 2.41 5.24
CA THR A 172 -10.30 3.31 6.36
C THR A 172 -10.19 2.50 7.65
N VAL A 173 -9.09 2.69 8.37
CA VAL A 173 -8.87 2.08 9.68
C VAL A 173 -9.44 3.02 10.74
N ALA A 174 -10.43 2.56 11.48
CA ALA A 174 -11.02 3.35 12.57
C ALA A 174 -9.91 3.77 13.55
N PRO A 175 -9.92 5.02 14.06
CA PRO A 175 -9.03 5.39 15.13
C PRO A 175 -9.23 4.44 16.31
N THR A 176 -8.16 3.82 16.80
CA THR A 176 -8.21 3.21 18.13
C THR A 176 -8.46 4.36 19.09
N ASN A 177 -9.64 4.42 19.69
CA ASN A 177 -9.98 5.41 20.72
C ASN A 177 -8.97 5.33 21.88
N GLY A 178 -7.88 6.06 21.76
CA GLY A 178 -7.01 6.44 22.87
C GLY A 178 -7.56 7.76 23.40
N GLY A 179 -8.20 7.69 24.57
CA GLY A 179 -8.94 8.79 25.17
C GLY A 179 -8.17 10.11 25.30
N GLY A 180 -8.93 11.19 25.27
CA GLY A 180 -8.53 12.46 25.89
C GLY A 180 -8.73 12.43 27.40
#